data_AF-A0A9E4JI98-F1
#
_entry.id   AF-A0A9E4JI98-F1
#
_cell.length_a   1.000
_cell.length_b   1.000
_cell.length_c   1.000
_cell.angle_alpha   90.00
_cell.angle_beta   90.00
_cell.angle_gamma   90.00
#
_symmetry.space_group_name_H-M   'P 1'
#
loop_
_entity.id
_entity.type
_entity.pdbx_description
1 polymer ?
#
loop_
_entity_poly.entity_id
_entity_poly.type
_entity_poly.pdbx_seq_one_letter_code
_entity_poly.pdbx_strand_id
1 'polypeptide(L)'
;MTPNDKVIITAFIRALARFNKKLPTTVYDQLAMISDVANHTQQLEAVVLNYTDLALLYQEECDRLMADASDRKKGYLPNFDSDDYNTELSNLAEQICHSPDPVKASQNALNPSFGSKIQQFFSKLFNSSPSL
;
A
#
# COMPACT_ATOMS: atom_id res chain seq x y z
N MET A 1 -7.26 13.00 -1.91
CA MET A 1 -6.26 12.02 -2.38
C MET A 1 -6.31 11.95 -3.90
N THR A 2 -5.19 12.22 -4.57
CA THR A 2 -5.06 12.13 -6.03
C THR A 2 -4.91 10.68 -6.49
N PRO A 3 -5.06 10.35 -7.79
CA PRO A 3 -4.74 9.02 -8.30
C PRO A 3 -3.30 8.59 -8.00
N ASN A 4 -2.34 9.52 -8.04
CA ASN A 4 -0.95 9.25 -7.74
C ASN A 4 -0.73 8.86 -6.27
N ASP A 5 -1.40 9.56 -5.35
CA ASP A 5 -1.36 9.24 -3.91
C ASP A 5 -1.85 7.81 -3.64
N LYS A 6 -2.90 7.37 -4.35
CA LYS A 6 -3.44 6.01 -4.23
C LYS A 6 -2.44 4.96 -4.69
N VAL A 7 -1.71 5.24 -5.78
CA VAL A 7 -0.63 4.37 -6.29
C VAL A 7 0.49 4.28 -5.26
N ILE A 8 0.94 5.42 -4.73
CA ILE A 8 2.00 5.46 -3.71
C ILE A 8 1.63 4.61 -2.50
N ILE A 9 0.45 4.83 -1.91
CA ILE A 9 0.03 4.09 -0.72
C ILE A 9 -0.16 2.61 -1.03
N THR A 10 -0.77 2.27 -2.17
CA THR A 10 -0.99 0.88 -2.57
C THR A 10 0.32 0.13 -2.79
N ALA A 11 1.26 0.73 -3.53
CA ALA A 11 2.57 0.14 -3.78
C ALA A 11 3.35 -0.05 -2.47
N PHE A 12 3.28 0.92 -1.56
CA PHE A 12 3.87 0.82 -0.23
C PHE A 12 3.33 -0.38 0.57
N ILE A 13 2.01 -0.53 0.66
CA ILE A 13 1.38 -1.64 1.42
C ILE A 13 1.79 -3.00 0.84
N ARG A 14 1.79 -3.13 -0.50
CA ARG A 14 2.22 -4.37 -1.16
C ARG A 14 3.70 -4.65 -0.99
N ALA A 15 4.55 -3.63 -1.09
CA ALA A 15 5.99 -3.75 -0.87
C ALA A 15 6.29 -4.21 0.55
N LEU A 16 5.65 -3.62 1.56
CA LEU A 16 5.79 -4.05 2.95
C LEU A 16 5.30 -5.48 3.17
N ALA A 17 4.20 -5.90 2.54
CA ALA A 17 3.72 -7.27 2.67
C ALA A 17 4.69 -8.30 2.08
N ARG A 18 5.35 -7.94 0.97
CA ARG A 18 6.41 -8.74 0.33
C ARG A 18 7.75 -8.66 1.07
N PHE A 19 7.94 -7.64 1.90
CA PHE A 19 9.15 -7.46 2.68
C PHE A 19 9.24 -8.54 3.76
N ASN A 20 10.11 -9.54 3.57
CA ASN A 20 10.17 -10.75 4.40
C ASN A 20 11.12 -10.64 5.61
N LYS A 21 11.46 -9.41 6.02
CA LYS A 21 12.38 -9.10 7.12
C LYS A 21 11.74 -8.06 8.03
N LYS A 22 12.33 -7.84 9.21
CA LYS A 22 11.98 -6.69 10.05
C LYS A 22 12.48 -5.40 9.41
N LEU A 23 11.68 -4.34 9.45
CA LEU A 23 12.14 -3.02 9.07
C LEU A 23 13.27 -2.57 10.02
N PRO A 24 14.32 -1.90 9.50
CA PRO A 24 15.27 -1.21 10.36
C PRO A 24 14.54 -0.20 11.25
N THR A 25 14.98 -0.05 12.50
CA THR A 25 14.38 0.88 13.46
C THR A 25 14.27 2.30 12.90
N THR A 26 15.28 2.76 12.15
CA THR A 26 15.25 4.08 11.51
C THR A 26 14.09 4.26 10.52
N VAL A 27 13.80 3.24 9.70
CA VAL A 27 12.70 3.29 8.74
C VAL A 27 11.36 3.21 9.47
N TYR A 28 11.28 2.35 10.47
CA TYR A 28 10.12 2.22 11.35
C TYR A 28 9.76 3.55 12.04
N ASP A 29 10.75 4.20 12.68
CA ASP A 29 10.54 5.48 13.37
C ASP A 29 10.12 6.57 12.40
N GLN A 30 10.71 6.61 11.20
CA GLN A 30 10.33 7.56 10.15
C GLN A 30 8.90 7.35 9.67
N LEU A 31 8.46 6.10 9.47
CA LEU A 31 7.06 5.80 9.12
C LEU A 31 6.10 6.24 10.23
N ALA A 32 6.45 5.97 11.50
CA ALA A 32 5.62 6.35 12.64
C ALA A 32 5.49 7.88 12.84
N MET A 33 6.48 8.66 12.38
CA MET A 33 6.46 10.12 12.42
C MET A 33 5.54 10.77 11.38
N ILE A 34 5.11 10.03 10.36
CA ILE A 34 4.17 10.56 9.36
C ILE A 34 2.79 10.64 10.01
N SER A 35 2.42 11.84 10.44
CA SER A 35 1.06 12.16 10.84
C SER A 35 0.19 12.31 9.60
N ASP A 36 -1.01 11.73 9.58
CA ASP A 36 -1.94 11.85 8.44
C ASP A 36 -1.29 11.42 7.12
N VAL A 37 -1.14 10.10 6.97
CA VAL A 37 -0.46 9.48 5.83
C VAL A 37 -1.12 9.86 4.49
N ALA A 38 -2.44 10.07 4.51
CA ALA A 38 -3.23 10.43 3.33
C ALA A 38 -2.84 11.78 2.73
N ASN A 39 -2.43 12.73 3.58
CA ASN A 39 -2.00 14.06 3.17
C ASN A 39 -0.47 14.20 3.03
N HIS A 40 0.29 13.18 3.44
CA HIS A 40 1.77 13.18 3.41
C HIS A 40 2.35 12.01 2.61
N THR A 41 1.68 11.60 1.53
CA THR A 41 2.10 10.50 0.64
C THR A 41 3.50 10.67 0.06
N GLN A 42 3.93 11.89 -0.24
CA GLN A 42 5.31 12.13 -0.71
C GLN A 42 6.37 11.89 0.38
N GLN A 43 6.04 12.13 1.65
CA GLN A 43 6.93 11.81 2.76
C GLN A 43 7.03 10.29 2.94
N LEU A 44 5.90 9.59 2.80
CA LEU A 44 5.85 8.13 2.78
C LEU A 44 6.74 7.56 1.67
N GLU A 45 6.60 8.07 0.45
CA GLU A 45 7.42 7.67 -0.69
C GLU A 45 8.91 7.92 -0.43
N ALA A 46 9.29 9.09 0.11
CA ALA A 46 10.67 9.40 0.43
C ALA A 46 11.28 8.43 1.46
N VAL A 47 10.54 8.08 2.52
CA VAL A 47 10.99 7.11 3.53
C VAL A 47 11.23 5.74 2.90
N VAL A 48 10.32 5.30 2.04
CA VAL A 48 10.42 4.02 1.33
C VAL A 48 11.62 3.98 0.39
N LEU A 49 11.82 5.05 -0.40
CA LEU A 49 12.92 5.13 -1.37
C LEU A 49 14.30 5.23 -0.72
N ASN A 50 14.38 5.72 0.53
CA ASN A 50 15.64 5.83 1.27
C ASN A 50 16.17 4.48 1.79
N TYR A 51 15.40 3.40 1.70
CA TYR A 51 15.83 2.08 2.15
C TYR A 51 15.83 1.08 1.00
N THR A 52 17.03 0.73 0.51
CA THR A 52 17.25 0.02 -0.76
C THR A 52 16.41 -1.24 -0.95
N ASP A 53 16.35 -2.13 0.05
CA ASP A 53 15.59 -3.39 -0.07
C ASP A 53 14.08 -3.13 -0.23
N LEU A 54 13.54 -2.12 0.45
CA LEU A 54 12.12 -1.76 0.37
C LEU A 54 11.83 -0.93 -0.88
N ALA A 55 12.74 -0.06 -1.27
CA ALA A 55 12.65 0.75 -2.48
C ALA A 55 12.53 -0.11 -3.74
N LEU A 56 13.28 -1.22 -3.81
CA LEU A 56 13.19 -2.17 -4.92
C LEU A 56 11.78 -2.78 -5.03
N LEU A 57 11.26 -3.31 -3.92
CA LEU A 57 9.91 -3.90 -3.89
C LEU A 57 8.83 -2.85 -4.19
N TYR A 58 9.00 -1.62 -3.70
CA TYR A 58 8.11 -0.52 -3.97
C TYR A 58 8.06 -0.16 -5.46
N GLN A 59 9.22 -0.04 -6.10
CA GLN A 59 9.30 0.25 -7.54
C GLN A 59 8.66 -0.86 -8.38
N GLU A 60 8.91 -2.13 -8.04
CA GLU A 60 8.26 -3.26 -8.71
C GLU A 60 6.72 -3.21 -8.61
N GLU A 61 6.19 -2.82 -7.45
CA GLU A 61 4.73 -2.69 -7.27
C GLU A 61 4.17 -1.46 -7.98
N CYS A 62 4.89 -0.33 -8.01
CA CYS A 62 4.53 0.82 -8.84
C CYS A 62 4.44 0.44 -10.32
N ASP A 63 5.47 -0.24 -10.84
CA ASP A 63 5.51 -0.71 -12.23
C ASP A 63 4.36 -1.69 -12.52
N ARG A 64 4.07 -2.61 -11.60
CA ARG A 64 2.94 -3.55 -11.73
C ARG A 64 1.61 -2.82 -11.78
N LEU A 65 1.37 -1.84 -10.91
CA LEU A 65 0.14 -1.05 -10.89
C LEU A 65 -0.03 -0.22 -12.17
N MET A 66 1.07 0.33 -12.69
CA MET A 66 1.08 1.08 -13.95
C MET A 66 0.91 0.17 -15.18
N ALA A 67 1.49 -1.04 -15.17
CA ALA A 67 1.30 -2.04 -16.20
C ALA A 67 -0.13 -2.57 -16.22
N ASP A 68 -0.70 -2.91 -15.06
CA ASP A 68 -2.11 -3.29 -14.91
C ASP A 68 -3.02 -2.16 -15.43
N ALA A 69 -2.66 -0.90 -15.21
CA ALA A 69 -3.40 0.24 -15.75
C ALA A 69 -3.26 0.36 -17.28
N SER A 70 -2.08 0.09 -17.82
CA SER A 70 -1.77 0.17 -19.26
C SER A 70 -2.39 -0.96 -20.06
N ASP A 71 -2.33 -2.20 -19.57
CA ASP A 71 -2.94 -3.38 -20.20
C ASP A 71 -4.48 -3.28 -20.17
N ARG A 72 -5.02 -2.56 -19.17
CA ARG A 72 -6.43 -2.18 -19.09
C ARG A 72 -6.79 -0.95 -19.91
N LYS A 73 -6.06 -0.60 -20.99
CA LYS A 73 -6.45 0.44 -21.99
C LYS A 73 -7.82 0.24 -22.69
N LYS A 74 -8.68 -0.66 -22.19
CA LYS A 74 -10.12 -0.74 -22.51
C LYS A 74 -11.07 -0.46 -21.32
N GLY A 75 -10.58 -0.11 -20.14
CA GLY A 75 -11.45 0.29 -19.04
C GLY A 75 -10.73 0.39 -17.71
N TYR A 76 -10.63 1.63 -17.22
CA TYR A 76 -10.52 2.04 -15.82
C TYR A 76 -9.51 1.27 -14.93
N LEU A 77 -8.59 2.04 -14.33
CA LEU A 77 -8.03 1.70 -13.02
C LEU A 77 -9.12 1.09 -12.12
N PRO A 78 -8.84 0.12 -11.22
CA PRO A 78 -9.85 -0.38 -10.29
C PRO A 78 -10.56 0.82 -9.69
N ASN A 79 -11.88 0.93 -9.85
CA ASN A 79 -12.61 2.19 -9.73
C ASN A 79 -12.24 2.89 -8.42
N PHE A 80 -11.30 3.83 -8.52
CA PHE A 80 -10.72 4.54 -7.39
C PHE A 80 -11.67 5.66 -6.94
N ASP A 81 -12.81 5.83 -7.61
CA ASP A 81 -13.68 7.00 -7.49
C ASP A 81 -14.79 6.88 -6.43
N SER A 82 -14.72 5.91 -5.51
CA SER A 82 -15.58 5.98 -4.32
C SER A 82 -14.88 6.71 -3.18
N ASP A 83 -15.59 7.63 -2.51
CA ASP A 83 -15.08 8.28 -1.30
C ASP A 83 -14.78 7.27 -0.18
N ASP A 84 -15.51 6.15 -0.18
CA ASP A 84 -15.23 4.99 0.67
C ASP A 84 -13.83 4.43 0.41
N TYR A 85 -13.36 4.37 -0.84
CA TYR A 85 -12.03 3.90 -1.18
C TYR A 85 -10.94 4.78 -0.57
N ASN A 86 -11.08 6.10 -0.70
CA ASN A 86 -10.09 7.04 -0.16
C ASN A 86 -10.00 6.89 1.35
N THR A 87 -11.15 6.82 2.02
CA THR A 87 -11.22 6.72 3.49
C THR A 87 -10.61 5.41 3.98
N GLU A 88 -10.99 4.29 3.38
CA GLU A 88 -10.48 2.97 3.77
C GLU A 88 -8.97 2.84 3.49
N LEU A 89 -8.47 3.40 2.38
CA LEU A 89 -7.05 3.37 2.04
C LEU A 89 -6.21 4.22 2.98
N SER A 90 -6.69 5.42 3.31
CA SER A 90 -6.05 6.27 4.31
C SER A 90 -5.97 5.58 5.67
N ASN A 91 -7.11 5.05 6.15
CA ASN A 91 -7.19 4.38 7.44
C ASN A 91 -6.26 3.17 7.52
N LEU A 92 -6.18 2.39 6.44
CA LEU A 92 -5.27 1.24 6.38
C LEU A 92 -3.81 1.69 6.40
N ALA A 93 -3.46 2.71 5.61
CA ALA A 93 -2.10 3.22 5.55
C ALA A 93 -1.63 3.73 6.92
N GLU A 94 -2.49 4.45 7.64
CA GLU A 94 -2.23 4.88 9.01
C GLU A 94 -2.03 3.69 9.96
N GLN A 95 -2.96 2.72 9.95
CA GLN A 95 -2.84 1.52 10.78
C GLN A 95 -1.54 0.75 10.55
N ILE A 96 -1.09 0.67 9.30
CA ILE A 96 0.17 -0.01 8.95
C ILE A 96 1.37 0.81 9.43
N CYS A 97 1.42 2.12 9.16
CA CYS A 97 2.55 2.97 9.54
C CYS A 97 2.73 3.07 11.05
N HIS A 98 1.63 3.06 11.81
CA HIS A 98 1.65 3.17 13.28
C HIS A 98 1.57 1.80 13.99
N SER A 99 1.56 0.69 13.24
CA SER A 99 1.63 -0.66 13.82
C SER A 99 3.00 -0.90 14.46
N PRO A 100 3.09 -1.61 15.60
CA PRO A 100 4.36 -2.10 16.14
C PRO A 100 5.16 -3.01 15.19
N ASP A 101 4.48 -3.59 14.20
CA ASP A 101 5.08 -4.38 13.12
C ASP A 101 4.37 -4.04 11.80
N PRO A 102 4.85 -3.03 11.04
CA PRO A 102 4.22 -2.59 9.79
C PRO A 102 4.22 -3.67 8.71
N VAL A 103 5.24 -4.53 8.71
CA VAL A 103 5.38 -5.64 7.76
C VAL A 103 4.27 -6.66 8.00
N LYS A 104 4.13 -7.12 9.24
CA LYS A 104 3.08 -8.07 9.60
C LYS A 104 1.68 -7.47 9.46
N ALA A 105 1.50 -6.20 9.79
CA ALA A 105 0.23 -5.50 9.57
C ALA A 105 -0.14 -5.48 8.08
N SER A 106 0.81 -5.19 7.20
CA SER A 106 0.61 -5.23 5.75
C SER A 106 0.28 -6.64 5.25
N GLN A 107 1.00 -7.66 5.71
CA GLN A 107 0.71 -9.06 5.37
C GLN A 107 -0.70 -9.49 5.79
N ASN A 108 -1.12 -9.11 7.00
CA ASN A 108 -2.46 -9.41 7.50
C ASN A 108 -3.54 -8.69 6.69
N ALA A 109 -3.29 -7.43 6.29
CA ALA A 109 -4.23 -6.66 5.48
C ALA A 109 -4.48 -7.29 4.09
N LEU A 110 -3.48 -8.01 3.55
CA LEU A 110 -3.57 -8.67 2.25
C LEU A 110 -4.04 -10.14 2.33
N ASN A 111 -3.95 -10.78 3.49
CA ASN A 111 -4.32 -12.19 3.64
C ASN A 111 -5.82 -12.34 3.92
N PRO A 112 -6.65 -13.03 3.13
CA PRO A 112 -8.10 -13.13 3.34
C PRO A 112 -8.56 -13.87 4.62
N SER A 113 -7.66 -14.51 5.37
CA SER A 113 -8.02 -15.31 6.56
C SER A 113 -8.23 -14.52 7.87
N PHE A 114 -7.97 -13.21 7.90
CA PHE A 114 -8.31 -12.36 9.05
C PHE A 114 -9.60 -11.54 8.74
N GLY A 115 -10.39 -11.18 9.74
CA GLY A 115 -11.84 -10.92 9.56
C GLY A 115 -12.31 -9.46 9.47
N SER A 116 -11.48 -8.47 9.11
CA SER A 116 -11.90 -7.05 9.18
C SER A 116 -12.59 -6.53 7.91
N LYS A 117 -13.42 -5.49 8.04
CA LYS A 117 -14.12 -4.84 6.92
C LYS A 117 -13.15 -4.15 5.95
N ILE A 118 -12.12 -3.50 6.50
CA ILE A 118 -11.00 -2.89 5.78
C ILE A 118 -10.29 -3.96 4.94
N GLN A 119 -10.07 -5.13 5.50
CA GLN A 119 -9.40 -6.24 4.84
C GLN A 119 -10.24 -6.90 3.73
N GLN A 120 -11.57 -6.99 3.88
CA GLN A 120 -12.44 -7.45 2.79
C GLN A 120 -12.44 -6.49 1.59
N PHE A 121 -12.28 -5.19 1.87
CA PHE A 121 -12.12 -4.17 0.85
C PHE A 121 -10.79 -4.35 0.10
N PHE A 122 -9.69 -4.51 0.84
CA PHE A 122 -8.36 -4.62 0.25
C PHE A 122 -8.05 -5.99 -0.37
N SER A 123 -8.55 -7.08 0.19
CA SER A 123 -8.48 -8.39 -0.46
C SER A 123 -9.19 -8.37 -1.82
N LYS A 124 -10.34 -7.68 -1.96
CA LYS A 124 -10.98 -7.51 -3.26
C LYS A 124 -10.16 -6.65 -4.22
N LEU A 125 -9.57 -5.56 -3.73
CA LEU A 125 -8.72 -4.70 -4.56
C LEU A 125 -7.42 -5.37 -5.00
N PHE A 126 -6.80 -6.17 -4.13
CA PHE A 126 -5.46 -6.69 -4.33
C PHE A 126 -5.40 -8.13 -4.82
N ASN A 127 -6.44 -8.95 -4.58
CA ASN A 127 -6.56 -10.29 -5.17
C ASN A 127 -7.26 -10.25 -6.55
N SER A 128 -7.62 -9.08 -7.06
CA SER A 128 -8.10 -8.91 -8.44
C SER A 128 -6.94 -8.86 -9.45
N SER A 129 -6.08 -9.87 -9.44
CA SER A 129 -5.28 -10.28 -10.61
C SER A 129 -5.75 -11.68 -11.02
N PRO A 130 -5.81 -11.97 -12.33
CA PRO A 130 -6.57 -13.10 -12.83
C PRO A 130 -5.97 -14.40 -12.32
N SER A 131 -6.86 -15.29 -11.85
CA SER A 131 -6.61 -16.73 -11.88
C SER A 131 -6.12 -17.10 -13.28
N LEU A 132 -4.86 -17.54 -13.35
CA LEU A 132 -4.38 -18.39 -14.44
C LEU A 132 -5.23 -19.66 -14.52
#